data_AF-W2QVL3-F1
#
_entry.id   AF-W2QVL3-F1
#
_cell.length_a   1.000
_cell.length_b   1.000
_cell.length_c   1.000
_cell.angle_alpha   90.00
_cell.angle_beta   90.00
_cell.angle_gamma   90.00
#
_symmetry.space_group_name_H-M   'P 1'
#
loop_
_entity.id
_entity.type
_entity.pdbx_description
1 polymer ?
#
loop_
_entity_poly.entity_id
_entity_poly.type
_entity_poly.pdbx_seq_one_letter_code
_entity_poly.pdbx_strand_id
1 'polypeptide(L)'
;MTAANGKKKDHEDMLARLVRDLKSKKTLCRVKDYAGVSLEQLNQHVKKIGPLVHPTLGDQPCFFVDEGRFVPFRMVVFGRSVIGPYICNALLKWATWSGHGGRVTNAQGEYVLDDTTLRVPDVAYVPRDDARQLNEAQG
;
A
#
# COMPACT_ATOMS: atom_id res chain seq x y z
N MET A 1 3.81 20.00 -40.55
CA MET A 1 3.89 20.19 -39.09
C MET A 1 3.65 18.86 -38.40
N THR A 2 4.72 18.16 -38.02
CA THR A 2 4.69 16.81 -37.43
C THR A 2 5.38 16.86 -36.08
N ALA A 3 4.61 17.17 -35.02
CA ALA A 3 5.13 17.27 -33.64
C ALA A 3 4.41 16.32 -32.65
N ALA A 4 3.58 15.39 -33.13
CA ALA A 4 2.82 14.48 -32.26
C ALA A 4 3.55 13.16 -31.93
N ASN A 5 4.55 12.75 -32.72
CA ASN A 5 5.20 11.44 -32.56
C ASN A 5 6.34 11.38 -31.54
N GLY A 6 6.98 12.51 -31.19
CA GLY A 6 8.08 12.53 -30.22
C GLY A 6 7.64 12.23 -28.79
N LYS A 7 6.57 12.89 -28.33
CA LYS A 7 6.07 12.77 -26.95
C LYS A 7 5.60 11.36 -26.56
N LYS A 8 5.02 10.60 -27.51
CA LYS A 8 4.57 9.22 -27.25
C LYS A 8 5.74 8.27 -27.03
N LYS A 9 6.81 8.42 -27.82
CA LYS A 9 8.00 7.57 -27.74
C LYS A 9 8.76 7.78 -26.43
N ASP A 10 8.96 9.04 -26.03
CA ASP A 10 9.62 9.38 -24.77
C ASP A 10 8.85 8.84 -23.56
N HIS A 11 7.51 8.82 -23.64
CA HIS A 11 6.66 8.30 -22.59
C HIS A 11 6.68 6.76 -22.51
N GLU A 12 6.65 6.05 -23.64
CA GLU A 12 6.79 4.59 -23.66
C GLU A 12 8.17 4.15 -23.13
N ASP A 13 9.23 4.89 -23.48
CA ASP A 13 10.58 4.65 -22.96
C ASP A 13 10.65 4.85 -21.43
N MET A 14 9.97 5.85 -20.89
CA MET A 14 9.91 6.07 -19.44
C MET A 14 9.17 4.96 -18.70
N LEU A 15 8.05 4.46 -19.24
CA LEU A 15 7.33 3.33 -18.65
C LEU A 15 8.18 2.07 -18.68
N ALA A 16 8.85 1.78 -19.80
CA ALA A 16 9.75 0.63 -19.91
C ALA A 16 10.91 0.72 -18.90
N ARG A 17 11.48 1.91 -18.73
CA ARG A 17 12.50 2.19 -17.72
C ARG A 17 11.97 1.96 -16.30
N LEU A 18 10.78 2.48 -15.97
CA LEU A 18 10.14 2.25 -14.68
C LEU A 18 9.93 0.76 -14.40
N VAL A 19 9.37 0.01 -15.36
CA VAL A 19 9.12 -1.43 -15.21
C VAL A 19 10.40 -2.20 -14.96
N ARG A 20 11.47 -1.90 -15.71
CA ARG A 20 12.80 -2.52 -15.49
C ARG A 20 13.34 -2.21 -14.09
N ASP A 21 13.21 -0.96 -13.67
CA ASP A 21 13.72 -0.52 -12.38
C ASP A 21 12.90 -1.12 -11.23
N LEU A 22 11.57 -1.27 -11.35
CA LEU A 22 10.69 -1.95 -10.39
C LEU A 22 10.99 -3.45 -10.22
N LYS A 23 11.58 -4.10 -11.25
CA LYS A 23 12.00 -5.50 -11.18
C LYS A 23 13.38 -5.71 -10.54
N SER A 24 14.23 -4.67 -10.47
CA SER A 24 15.66 -4.85 -10.18
C SER A 24 16.26 -3.90 -9.14
N LYS A 25 15.70 -2.71 -8.91
CA LYS A 25 16.24 -1.76 -7.94
C LYS A 25 15.96 -2.23 -6.51
N LYS A 26 17.00 -2.19 -5.69
CA LYS A 26 16.92 -2.46 -4.24
C LYS A 26 16.03 -1.49 -3.47
N THR A 27 15.83 -0.28 -3.99
CA THR A 27 15.02 0.77 -3.35
C THR A 27 13.77 1.08 -4.17
N LEU A 28 12.68 1.45 -3.49
CA LEU A 28 11.44 1.87 -4.14
C LEU A 28 11.65 3.07 -5.07
N CYS A 29 11.05 2.99 -6.25
CA CYS A 29 11.11 4.00 -7.31
C CYS A 29 10.32 5.25 -6.92
N ARG A 30 10.93 6.44 -7.04
CA ARG A 30 10.25 7.72 -6.80
C ARG A 30 9.46 8.14 -8.04
N VAL A 31 8.23 8.61 -7.85
CA VAL A 31 7.34 9.04 -8.96
C VAL A 31 7.99 10.11 -9.82
N LYS A 32 8.65 11.11 -9.19
CA LYS A 32 9.29 12.22 -9.88
C LYS A 32 10.42 11.84 -10.84
N ASP A 33 11.00 10.63 -10.69
CA ASP A 33 12.10 10.17 -11.54
C ASP A 33 11.60 9.62 -12.89
N TYR A 34 10.28 9.45 -13.06
CA TYR A 34 9.63 8.88 -14.25
C TYR A 34 8.52 9.81 -14.75
N ALA A 35 8.90 11.04 -15.10
CA ALA A 35 7.97 12.05 -15.57
C ALA A 35 7.11 11.54 -16.74
N GLY A 36 5.81 11.82 -16.67
CA GLY A 36 4.82 11.37 -17.65
C GLY A 36 4.16 10.04 -17.31
N VAL A 37 4.81 9.15 -16.55
CA VAL A 37 4.21 7.85 -16.21
C VAL A 37 3.24 8.00 -15.04
N SER A 38 1.96 7.79 -15.30
CA SER A 38 0.94 7.73 -14.26
C SER A 38 0.88 6.36 -13.57
N LEU A 39 0.39 6.33 -12.33
CA LEU A 39 0.12 5.09 -11.61
C LEU A 39 -0.87 4.19 -12.38
N GLU A 40 -1.90 4.79 -12.98
CA GLU A 40 -2.90 4.06 -13.74
C GLU A 40 -2.28 3.33 -14.94
N GLN A 41 -1.44 4.03 -15.72
CA GLN A 41 -0.74 3.41 -16.85
C GLN A 41 0.16 2.26 -16.41
N LEU A 42 0.89 2.40 -15.30
CA LEU A 42 1.68 1.32 -14.73
C LEU A 42 0.79 0.11 -14.38
N ASN A 43 -0.30 0.34 -13.64
CA ASN A 43 -1.20 -0.76 -13.22
C ASN A 43 -1.91 -1.42 -14.40
N GLN A 44 -2.29 -0.66 -15.44
CA GLN A 44 -2.82 -1.22 -16.69
C GLN A 44 -1.77 -2.08 -17.40
N HIS A 45 -0.51 -1.65 -17.42
CA HIS A 45 0.59 -2.43 -17.99
C HIS A 45 0.77 -3.75 -17.23
N VAL A 46 0.87 -3.71 -15.90
CA VAL A 46 0.99 -4.91 -15.04
C VAL A 46 -0.20 -5.85 -15.23
N LYS A 47 -1.44 -5.31 -15.28
CA LYS A 47 -2.64 -6.11 -15.55
C LYS A 47 -2.57 -6.83 -16.90
N LYS A 48 -1.96 -6.21 -17.91
CA LYS A 48 -1.82 -6.79 -19.26
C LYS A 48 -0.75 -7.87 -19.33
N ILE A 49 0.40 -7.68 -18.67
CA ILE A 49 1.56 -8.58 -18.80
C ILE A 49 1.70 -9.59 -17.64
N GLY A 50 0.93 -9.42 -16.58
CA GLY A 50 1.06 -10.16 -15.33
C GLY A 50 1.95 -9.46 -14.29
N PRO A 51 2.01 -10.01 -13.07
CA PRO A 51 2.78 -9.41 -11.97
C PRO A 51 4.25 -9.17 -12.31
N LEU A 52 4.82 -8.07 -11.82
CA LEU A 52 6.26 -7.85 -11.92
C LEU A 52 6.98 -8.62 -10.81
N VAL A 53 7.92 -9.49 -11.17
CA VAL A 53 8.69 -10.26 -10.19
C VAL A 53 9.95 -9.50 -9.82
N HIS A 54 10.15 -9.22 -8.53
CA HIS A 54 11.39 -8.67 -7.98
C HIS A 54 12.07 -9.69 -7.05
N PRO A 55 13.40 -9.90 -7.14
CA PRO A 55 14.11 -10.94 -6.38
C PRO A 55 13.85 -10.95 -4.87
N THR A 56 13.68 -9.77 -4.26
CA THR A 56 13.42 -9.61 -2.81
C THR A 56 11.95 -9.39 -2.46
N LEU A 57 11.16 -8.77 -3.35
CA LEU A 57 9.79 -8.35 -3.02
C LEU A 57 8.76 -9.37 -3.51
N GLY A 58 9.19 -10.35 -4.31
CA GLY A 58 8.32 -11.33 -4.94
C GLY A 58 7.45 -10.72 -6.02
N ASP A 59 6.25 -11.26 -6.16
CA ASP A 59 5.26 -10.84 -7.14
C ASP A 59 4.64 -9.50 -6.76
N GLN A 60 4.63 -8.59 -7.72
CA GLN A 60 4.06 -7.26 -7.59
C GLN A 60 2.89 -7.13 -8.59
N PRO A 61 1.67 -7.58 -8.21
CA PRO A 61 0.51 -7.61 -9.09
C PRO A 61 -0.11 -6.23 -9.35
N CYS A 62 0.18 -5.25 -8.51
CA CYS A 62 -0.35 -3.90 -8.60
C CYS A 62 0.54 -2.95 -7.78
N PHE A 63 0.40 -1.64 -7.98
CA PHE A 63 1.11 -0.60 -7.26
C PHE A 63 0.15 0.47 -6.74
N PHE A 64 0.58 1.17 -5.69
CA PHE A 64 0.01 2.44 -5.24
C PHE A 64 1.13 3.47 -5.03
N VAL A 65 0.76 4.74 -4.87
CA VAL A 65 1.71 5.80 -4.52
C VAL A 65 1.57 6.10 -3.05
N ASP A 66 2.69 6.01 -2.34
CA ASP A 66 2.81 6.42 -0.95
C ASP A 66 4.10 7.21 -0.77
N GLU A 67 4.01 8.35 -0.10
CA GLU A 67 5.11 9.32 0.07
C GLU A 67 5.91 9.59 -1.23
N GLY A 68 5.22 9.69 -2.37
CA GLY A 68 5.83 9.93 -3.67
C GLY A 68 6.65 8.76 -4.24
N ARG A 69 6.42 7.53 -3.77
CA ARG A 69 7.06 6.30 -4.25
C ARG A 69 6.03 5.32 -4.77
N PHE A 70 6.41 4.56 -5.80
CA PHE A 70 5.65 3.39 -6.22
C PHE A 70 5.87 2.26 -5.23
N VAL A 71 4.82 1.89 -4.50
CA VAL A 71 4.81 0.80 -3.53
C VAL A 71 4.04 -0.37 -4.13
N PRO A 72 4.62 -1.57 -4.24
CA PRO A 72 3.90 -2.72 -4.73
C PRO A 72 2.85 -3.16 -3.70
N PHE A 73 1.67 -3.50 -4.19
CA PHE A 73 0.71 -4.28 -3.43
C PHE A 73 1.32 -5.66 -3.22
N ARG A 74 1.52 -6.08 -1.98
CA ARG A 74 2.12 -7.39 -1.68
C ARG A 74 1.06 -8.29 -1.09
N MET A 75 0.73 -9.36 -1.82
CA MET A 75 -0.15 -10.42 -1.32
C MET A 75 0.51 -11.19 -0.16
N VAL A 76 1.86 -11.28 -0.16
CA VAL A 76 2.64 -11.96 0.87
C VAL A 76 3.78 -11.03 1.31
N VAL A 77 3.59 -10.34 2.42
CA VAL A 77 4.68 -9.65 3.11
C VAL A 77 5.33 -10.68 4.02
N PHE A 78 6.55 -11.13 3.68
CA PHE A 78 7.29 -12.07 4.52
C PHE A 78 7.46 -11.48 5.92
N GLY A 79 7.01 -12.22 6.94
CA GLY A 79 7.00 -11.73 8.30
C GLY A 79 5.81 -10.85 8.69
N ARG A 80 4.81 -10.58 7.84
CA ARG A 80 3.57 -9.90 8.26
C ARG A 80 2.82 -10.70 9.32
N SER A 81 2.72 -12.01 9.15
CA SER A 81 2.16 -12.94 10.14
C SER A 81 2.98 -12.99 11.44
N VAL A 82 4.19 -12.46 11.44
CA VAL A 82 5.09 -12.39 12.60
C VAL A 82 5.01 -10.99 13.25
N ILE A 83 5.22 -9.94 12.45
CA ILE A 83 5.25 -8.53 12.86
C ILE A 83 3.88 -8.02 13.30
N GLY A 84 2.80 -8.36 12.58
CA GLY A 84 1.44 -7.94 12.93
C GLY A 84 1.06 -8.30 14.37
N PRO A 85 1.22 -9.57 14.79
CA PRO A 85 1.04 -9.98 16.19
C PRO A 85 1.95 -9.26 17.19
N TYR A 86 3.22 -8.99 16.84
CA TYR A 86 4.13 -8.23 17.71
C TYR A 86 3.63 -6.80 17.95
N ILE A 87 3.21 -6.09 16.89
CA ILE A 87 2.65 -4.74 16.98
C ILE A 87 1.34 -4.77 17.79
N CYS A 88 0.46 -5.73 17.51
CA CYS A 88 -0.79 -5.88 18.26
C CYS A 88 -0.53 -6.06 19.76
N ASN A 89 0.42 -6.92 20.12
CA ASN A 89 0.78 -7.16 21.52
C ASN A 89 1.38 -5.92 22.18
N ALA A 90 2.26 -5.19 21.48
CA ALA A 90 2.83 -3.95 21.99
C ALA A 90 1.75 -2.89 22.25
N LEU A 91 0.81 -2.70 21.31
CA LEU A 91 -0.31 -1.77 21.45
C LEU A 91 -1.27 -2.20 22.56
N LEU A 92 -1.58 -3.50 22.69
CA LEU A 92 -2.45 -4.01 23.74
C LEU A 92 -1.84 -3.79 25.13
N LYS A 93 -0.53 -4.05 25.28
CA LYS A 93 0.20 -3.73 26.52
C LYS A 93 0.13 -2.26 26.83
N TRP A 94 0.41 -1.40 25.84
CA TRP A 94 0.29 0.06 25.98
C TRP A 94 -1.10 0.50 26.41
N ALA A 95 -2.15 0.03 25.75
CA ALA A 95 -3.53 0.35 26.09
C ALA A 95 -3.89 -0.07 27.53
N THR A 96 -3.32 -1.19 28.00
CA THR A 96 -3.54 -1.69 29.36
C THR A 96 -2.84 -0.82 30.40
N TRP A 97 -1.53 -0.57 30.24
CA TRP A 97 -0.76 0.14 31.28
C TRP A 97 -1.01 1.66 31.28
N SER A 98 -1.36 2.25 30.14
CA SER A 98 -1.67 3.69 30.03
C SER A 98 -3.02 4.07 30.62
N GLY A 99 -3.86 3.10 31.02
CA GLY A 99 -5.21 3.34 31.51
C GLY A 99 -6.25 3.75 30.45
N HIS A 100 -5.82 4.00 29.21
CA HIS A 100 -6.71 4.40 28.11
C HIS A 100 -7.63 3.25 27.67
N GLY A 101 -7.17 2.00 27.82
CA GLY A 101 -7.88 0.83 27.32
C GLY A 101 -8.09 0.89 25.80
N GLY A 102 -9.06 0.16 25.28
CA GLY A 102 -9.40 0.12 23.87
C GLY A 102 -9.29 -1.28 23.26
N ARG A 103 -9.60 -1.37 21.97
CA ARG A 103 -9.58 -2.60 21.20
C ARG A 103 -8.45 -2.52 20.17
N VAL A 104 -7.61 -3.56 20.14
CA VAL A 104 -6.60 -3.73 19.09
C VAL A 104 -7.04 -4.88 18.20
N THR A 105 -7.10 -4.65 16.89
CA THR A 105 -7.46 -5.67 15.89
C THR A 105 -6.31 -5.91 14.92
N ASN A 106 -6.14 -7.17 14.52
CA ASN A 106 -5.17 -7.57 13.50
C ASN A 106 -5.92 -7.81 12.19
N ALA A 107 -5.58 -7.06 11.16
CA ALA A 107 -6.01 -7.22 9.77
C ALA A 107 -7.51 -7.55 9.61
N GLN A 108 -8.37 -6.89 10.38
CA GLN A 108 -9.81 -7.14 10.39
C GLN A 108 -10.57 -5.90 9.93
N GLY A 109 -11.19 -6.02 8.76
CA GLY A 109 -12.20 -5.08 8.27
C GLY A 109 -11.66 -3.93 7.44
N GLU A 110 -12.62 -3.23 6.85
CA GLU A 110 -12.42 -1.98 6.14
C GLU A 110 -12.78 -0.83 7.09
N TYR A 111 -11.94 0.18 7.16
CA TYR A 111 -12.13 1.36 8.00
C TYR A 111 -12.35 2.56 7.10
N VAL A 112 -13.36 3.37 7.40
CA VAL A 112 -13.57 4.65 6.71
C VAL A 112 -12.84 5.73 7.49
N LEU A 113 -11.84 6.34 6.87
CA LEU A 113 -11.13 7.52 7.34
C LEU A 113 -11.78 8.76 6.72
N ASP A 114 -12.04 9.79 7.53
CA ASP A 114 -12.59 11.09 7.11
C ASP A 114 -13.88 10.98 6.26
N ASP A 115 -14.74 10.02 6.60
CA ASP A 115 -16.03 9.71 5.94
C ASP A 115 -15.96 9.42 4.42
N THR A 116 -14.76 9.32 3.86
CA THR A 116 -14.56 9.28 2.40
C THR A 116 -13.52 8.26 1.95
N THR A 117 -12.62 7.86 2.85
CA THR A 117 -11.45 7.07 2.48
C THR A 117 -11.48 5.71 3.13
N LEU A 118 -11.75 4.67 2.34
CA LEU A 118 -11.67 3.28 2.79
C LEU A 118 -10.21 2.85 2.96
N ARG A 119 -9.87 2.25 4.11
CA ARG A 119 -8.54 1.74 4.47
C ARG A 119 -8.64 0.33 5.02
N VAL A 120 -7.65 -0.51 4.71
CA VAL A 120 -7.53 -1.87 5.25
C VAL A 120 -6.18 -1.99 5.96
N PRO A 121 -6.08 -1.53 7.22
CA PRO A 121 -4.83 -1.55 7.95
C PRO A 121 -4.49 -2.98 8.40
N ASP A 122 -3.18 -3.26 8.53
CA ASP A 122 -2.70 -4.50 9.13
C ASP A 122 -2.97 -4.57 10.64
N VAL A 123 -2.96 -3.43 11.32
CA VAL A 123 -3.29 -3.32 12.74
C VAL A 123 -4.07 -2.03 12.95
N ALA A 124 -5.16 -2.11 13.70
CA ALA A 124 -5.93 -0.94 14.11
C ALA A 124 -6.09 -0.91 15.64
N TYR A 125 -6.07 0.29 16.20
CA TYR A 125 -6.41 0.57 17.59
C TYR A 125 -7.64 1.48 17.61
N VAL A 126 -8.64 1.08 18.38
CA VAL A 126 -9.86 1.86 18.61
C VAL A 126 -9.93 2.19 20.11
N PRO A 127 -10.04 3.47 20.49
CA PRO A 127 -10.22 3.88 21.87
C PRO A 127 -11.42 3.19 22.54
N ARG A 128 -11.39 3.09 23.87
CA ARG A 128 -12.41 2.35 24.64
C ARG A 128 -13.83 2.86 24.41
N ASP A 129 -14.01 4.18 24.38
CA ASP A 129 -15.34 4.78 24.29
C ASP A 129 -15.95 4.56 22.90
N ASP A 130 -15.15 4.72 21.85
CA ASP A 130 -15.56 4.44 20.46
C ASP A 130 -15.85 2.95 20.25
N ALA A 131 -15.03 2.07 20.86
CA ALA A 131 -15.24 0.63 20.78
C ALA A 131 -16.54 0.18 21.47
N ARG A 132 -17.02 0.91 22.49
CA ARG A 132 -18.30 0.63 23.14
C ARG A 132 -19.48 1.05 22.26
N GLN A 133 -19.41 2.23 21.64
CA GLN A 133 -20.44 2.71 20.71
C GLN A 133 -20.62 1.76 19.51
N LEU A 134 -19.53 1.19 19.00
CA LEU A 134 -19.58 0.19 17.92
C LEU A 134 -20.36 -1.08 18.29
N ASN A 135 -20.27 -1.52 19.55
CA ASN A 135 -21.01 -2.70 20.00
C ASN A 135 -22.49 -2.38 20.26
N GLU A 136 -22.80 -1.16 20.70
CA GLU A 136 -24.18 -0.69 20.93
C GLU A 136 -24.93 -0.42 19.62
N ALA A 137 -24.25 0.03 18.57
CA ALA A 137 -24.85 0.23 17.25
C ALA A 137 -25.11 -1.08 16.47
N GLN A 138 -24.58 -2.20 16.95
CA GLN A 138 -24.70 -3.53 16.33
C GLN A 138 -25.68 -4.48 17.06
N GLY A 139 -26.27 -4.03 18.18
CA GLY A 139 -27.31 -4.76 18.94
C GLY A 139 -28.69 -4.18 18.71
#